data_AF-A0A4D6M8C8-F1
#
_entry.id   AF-A0A4D6M8C8-F1
#
_cell.length_a   1.000
_cell.length_b   1.000
_cell.length_c   1.000
_cell.angle_alpha   90.00
_cell.angle_beta   90.00
_cell.angle_gamma   90.00
#
_symmetry.space_group_name_H-M   'P 1'
#
loop_
_entity.id
_entity.type
_entity.pdbx_description
1 polymer ?
#
loop_
_entity_poly.entity_id
_entity_poly.type
_entity_poly.pdbx_seq_one_letter_code
_entity_poly.pdbx_strand_id
1 'polypeptide(L)'
;MDADHIVRTMVEFGSKAFVLSRRVGSLYRREVKEGGREKLEELQGKVDKLEEEKAALEKAKESWDAERKRLVTWRVRCLDSEEKLNKRIGELEEDYDDLNDKYDGAVGELDDLKNSMIQEHINDFEKGLRQAAFFHQDVDVTDSRFDVNKDVVDGKLVQEDEDSGNEEAQEKVAEEEKKAGDSEDAPAPTD
;
A
#
# COMPACT_ATOMS: atom_id res chain seq x y z
N MET A 1 74.52 -71.74 -44.39
CA MET A 1 73.12 -71.45 -44.80
C MET A 1 73.13 -71.15 -46.28
N ASP A 2 72.20 -71.71 -47.03
CA ASP A 2 72.05 -71.47 -48.47
C ASP A 2 71.39 -70.10 -48.73
N ALA A 3 71.85 -69.36 -49.73
CA ALA A 3 71.37 -68.02 -50.06
C ALA A 3 69.89 -68.03 -50.47
N ASP A 4 69.46 -69.09 -51.15
CA ASP A 4 68.06 -69.30 -51.57
C ASP A 4 67.10 -69.45 -50.38
N HIS A 5 67.58 -70.06 -49.29
CA HIS A 5 66.79 -70.21 -48.07
C HIS A 5 66.52 -68.85 -47.41
N ILE A 6 67.52 -67.96 -47.38
CA ILE A 6 67.39 -66.62 -46.78
C ILE A 6 66.40 -65.77 -47.59
N VAL A 7 66.54 -65.72 -48.91
CA VAL A 7 65.63 -64.94 -49.78
C VAL A 7 64.19 -65.42 -49.62
N ARG A 8 63.96 -66.73 -49.54
CA ARG A 8 62.62 -67.30 -49.29
C ARG A 8 62.02 -66.83 -47.96
N THR A 9 62.79 -66.90 -46.87
CA THR A 9 62.31 -66.44 -45.55
C THR A 9 62.01 -64.94 -45.52
N MET A 10 62.79 -64.10 -46.22
CA MET A 10 62.55 -62.66 -46.31
C MET A 10 61.29 -62.33 -47.11
N VAL A 11 61.05 -63.03 -48.22
CA VAL A 11 59.83 -62.84 -49.03
C VAL A 11 58.60 -63.29 -48.26
N GLU A 12 58.68 -64.42 -47.54
CA GLU A 12 57.59 -64.88 -46.67
C GLU A 12 57.32 -63.90 -45.52
N PHE A 13 58.37 -63.38 -44.89
CA PHE A 13 58.27 -62.38 -43.84
C PHE A 13 57.65 -61.08 -44.39
N GLY A 14 58.13 -60.57 -45.52
CA GLY A 14 57.62 -59.36 -46.17
C GLY A 14 56.16 -59.50 -46.60
N SER A 15 55.77 -60.67 -47.14
CA SER A 15 54.39 -60.97 -47.51
C SER A 15 53.46 -61.00 -46.29
N LYS A 16 53.91 -61.64 -45.18
CA LYS A 16 53.18 -61.65 -43.90
C LYS A 16 53.06 -60.24 -43.32
N ALA A 17 54.15 -59.46 -43.32
CA ALA A 17 54.18 -58.09 -42.83
C ALA A 17 53.25 -57.17 -43.64
N PHE A 18 53.18 -57.35 -44.97
CA PHE A 18 52.28 -56.59 -45.84
C PHE A 18 50.81 -56.90 -45.56
N VAL A 19 50.45 -58.19 -45.41
CA VAL A 19 49.08 -58.61 -45.06
C VAL A 19 48.67 -58.04 -43.70
N LEU A 20 49.56 -58.09 -42.70
CA LEU A 20 49.32 -57.50 -41.38
C LEU A 20 49.14 -55.98 -41.46
N SER A 21 50.02 -55.28 -42.18
CA SER A 21 49.93 -53.82 -42.36
C SER A 21 48.61 -53.39 -42.98
N ARG A 22 48.12 -54.13 -43.99
CA ARG A 22 46.83 -53.86 -44.63
C ARG A 22 45.65 -54.09 -43.68
N ARG A 23 45.71 -55.14 -42.85
CA ARG A 23 44.68 -55.42 -41.83
C ARG A 23 44.65 -54.32 -40.76
N VAL A 24 45.81 -53.95 -40.22
CA VAL A 24 45.92 -52.89 -39.21
C VAL A 24 45.45 -51.54 -39.76
N GLY A 25 45.86 -51.16 -40.98
CA GLY A 25 45.39 -49.93 -41.62
C GLY A 25 43.88 -49.91 -41.90
N SER A 26 43.28 -51.06 -42.21
CA SER A 26 41.83 -51.19 -42.35
C SER A 26 41.10 -51.08 -41.02
N LEU A 27 41.64 -51.67 -39.94
CA LEU A 27 41.09 -51.57 -38.60
C LEU A 27 41.11 -50.13 -38.11
N TYR A 28 42.26 -49.47 -38.20
CA TYR A 28 42.40 -48.06 -37.82
C TYR A 28 41.44 -47.15 -38.59
N ARG A 29 41.31 -47.34 -39.91
CA ARG A 29 40.37 -46.56 -40.73
C ARG A 29 38.92 -46.80 -40.35
N ARG A 30 38.56 -48.01 -39.89
CA ARG A 30 37.21 -48.33 -39.42
C ARG A 30 36.94 -47.64 -38.09
N GLU A 31 37.83 -47.82 -37.12
CA GLU A 31 37.75 -47.21 -35.79
C GLU A 31 37.59 -45.69 -35.87
N VAL A 32 38.40 -45.02 -36.69
CA VAL A 32 38.32 -43.56 -36.89
C VAL A 32 36.99 -43.14 -37.55
N LYS A 33 36.48 -43.94 -38.49
CA LYS A 33 35.19 -43.65 -39.15
C LYS A 33 33.98 -43.93 -38.28
N GLU A 34 34.05 -44.92 -37.39
CA GLU A 34 32.97 -45.28 -36.48
C GLU A 34 32.95 -44.32 -35.29
N GLY A 35 34.08 -44.13 -34.60
CA GLY A 35 34.17 -43.15 -33.52
C GLY A 35 33.98 -41.70 -33.99
N GLY A 36 34.31 -41.39 -35.24
CA GLY A 36 33.98 -40.10 -35.86
C GLY A 36 32.49 -39.94 -36.16
N ARG A 37 31.79 -41.03 -36.52
CA ARG A 37 30.34 -41.02 -36.75
C ARG A 37 29.57 -40.87 -35.44
N GLU A 38 29.94 -41.63 -34.42
CA GLU A 38 29.33 -41.53 -33.08
C GLU A 38 29.41 -40.10 -32.53
N LYS A 39 30.59 -39.46 -32.61
CA LYS A 39 30.76 -38.07 -32.18
C LYS A 39 29.94 -37.08 -33.00
N LEU A 40 29.77 -37.34 -34.30
CA LEU A 40 28.98 -36.47 -35.18
C LEU A 40 27.49 -36.60 -34.85
N GLU A 41 26.99 -37.81 -34.60
CA GLU A 41 25.63 -38.07 -34.14
C GLU A 41 25.36 -37.44 -32.77
N GLU A 42 26.30 -37.55 -31.82
CA GLU A 42 26.19 -36.89 -30.51
C GLU A 42 26.15 -35.36 -30.63
N LEU A 43 27.02 -34.79 -31.47
CA LEU A 43 27.04 -33.34 -31.73
C LEU A 43 25.75 -32.89 -32.42
N GLN A 44 25.23 -33.67 -33.37
CA GLN A 44 23.95 -33.37 -34.02
C GLN A 44 22.81 -33.33 -33.01
N GLY A 45 22.70 -34.31 -32.11
CA GLY A 45 21.67 -34.30 -31.07
C GLY A 45 21.77 -33.10 -30.12
N LYS A 46 22.99 -32.61 -29.83
CA LYS A 46 23.19 -31.37 -29.05
C LYS A 46 22.76 -30.13 -29.82
N VAL A 47 23.03 -30.07 -31.13
CA VAL A 47 22.58 -28.97 -31.99
C VAL A 47 21.06 -28.91 -32.04
N ASP A 48 20.40 -30.05 -32.26
CA ASP A 48 18.94 -30.12 -32.31
C ASP A 48 18.32 -29.67 -30.97
N LYS A 49 18.88 -30.11 -29.84
CA LYS A 49 18.45 -29.67 -28.51
C LYS A 49 18.63 -28.16 -28.29
N LEU A 50 19.75 -27.59 -28.75
CA LEU A 50 19.99 -26.14 -28.64
C LEU A 50 19.04 -25.34 -29.52
N GLU A 51 18.65 -25.85 -30.68
CA GLU A 51 17.64 -25.21 -31.53
C GLU A 51 16.27 -25.19 -30.86
N GLU A 52 15.86 -26.28 -30.18
CA GLU A 52 14.64 -26.33 -29.38
C GLU A 52 14.66 -25.33 -28.21
N GLU A 53 15.75 -25.31 -27.43
CA GLU A 53 15.91 -24.38 -26.30
C GLU A 53 15.91 -22.91 -26.76
N LYS A 54 16.55 -22.62 -27.90
CA LYS A 54 16.55 -21.29 -28.50
C LYS A 54 15.14 -20.86 -28.91
N ALA A 55 14.37 -21.75 -29.54
CA ALA A 55 12.99 -21.47 -29.92
C ALA A 55 12.08 -21.24 -28.70
N ALA A 56 12.28 -22.01 -27.62
CA ALA A 56 11.57 -21.80 -26.36
C ALA A 56 11.93 -20.45 -25.73
N LEU A 57 13.20 -20.07 -25.74
CA LEU A 57 13.69 -18.79 -25.21
C LEU A 57 13.14 -17.60 -26.01
N GLU A 58 13.07 -17.71 -27.34
CA GLU A 58 12.52 -16.67 -28.20
C GLU A 58 11.03 -16.42 -27.90
N LYS A 59 10.23 -17.50 -27.77
CA LYS A 59 8.82 -17.40 -27.35
C LYS A 59 8.66 -16.77 -25.97
N ALA A 60 9.50 -17.17 -25.01
CA ALA A 60 9.47 -16.58 -23.67
C ALA A 60 9.81 -15.08 -23.70
N LYS A 61 10.78 -14.67 -24.51
CA LYS A 61 11.11 -13.26 -24.69
C LYS A 61 9.94 -12.46 -25.26
N GLU A 62 9.26 -13.00 -26.28
CA GLU A 62 8.07 -12.37 -26.86
C GLU A 62 6.94 -12.22 -25.83
N SER A 63 6.68 -13.23 -24.99
CA SER A 63 5.68 -13.14 -23.93
C SER A 63 6.04 -12.09 -22.88
N TRP A 64 7.31 -12.03 -22.47
CA TRP A 64 7.79 -11.01 -21.53
C TRP A 64 7.67 -9.59 -22.09
N ASP A 65 7.95 -9.38 -23.38
CA ASP A 65 7.78 -8.09 -24.03
C ASP A 65 6.29 -7.71 -24.17
N ALA A 66 5.40 -8.68 -24.40
CA ALA A 66 3.95 -8.45 -24.40
C ALA A 66 3.43 -8.05 -23.00
N GLU A 67 3.89 -8.72 -21.94
CA GLU A 67 3.54 -8.40 -20.57
C GLU A 67 4.10 -7.04 -20.15
N ARG A 68 5.34 -6.71 -20.51
CA ARG A 68 5.92 -5.38 -20.28
C ARG A 68 5.07 -4.28 -20.89
N LYS A 69 4.60 -4.44 -22.14
CA LYS A 69 3.69 -3.47 -22.79
C LYS A 69 2.37 -3.35 -22.03
N ARG A 70 1.80 -4.46 -21.59
CA ARG A 70 0.57 -4.48 -20.78
C ARG A 70 0.77 -3.71 -19.46
N LEU A 71 1.89 -3.93 -18.79
CA LEU A 71 2.24 -3.25 -17.54
C LEU A 71 2.43 -1.74 -17.72
N VAL A 72 3.05 -1.30 -18.81
CA VAL A 72 3.17 0.13 -19.12
C VAL A 72 1.78 0.76 -19.30
N THR A 73 0.88 0.12 -20.05
CA THR A 73 -0.50 0.59 -20.21
C THR A 73 -1.27 0.59 -18.88
N TRP A 74 -1.04 -0.40 -18.01
CA TRP A 74 -1.67 -0.45 -16.70
C TRP A 74 -1.18 0.68 -15.79
N ARG A 75 0.15 0.94 -15.76
CA ARG A 75 0.76 2.05 -15.02
C ARG A 75 0.14 3.39 -15.38
N VAL A 76 -0.02 3.69 -16.66
CA VAL A 76 -0.62 4.96 -17.12
C VAL A 76 -2.05 5.12 -16.61
N ARG A 77 -2.85 4.04 -16.66
CA ARG A 77 -4.23 4.07 -16.15
C ARG A 77 -4.29 4.27 -14.64
N CYS A 78 -3.39 3.64 -13.89
CA CYS A 78 -3.29 3.85 -12.44
C CYS A 78 -2.97 5.31 -12.12
N LEU A 79 -1.99 5.91 -12.80
CA LEU A 79 -1.61 7.31 -12.59
C LEU A 79 -2.75 8.28 -12.96
N ASP A 80 -3.45 8.05 -14.09
CA ASP A 80 -4.61 8.86 -14.47
C ASP A 80 -5.76 8.73 -13.43
N SER A 81 -5.98 7.54 -12.88
CA SER A 81 -6.97 7.37 -11.81
C SER A 81 -6.56 8.03 -10.49
N GLU A 82 -5.27 7.98 -10.15
CA GLU A 82 -4.70 8.62 -8.97
C GLU A 82 -4.83 10.15 -9.06
N GLU A 83 -4.48 10.75 -10.20
CA GLU A 83 -4.65 12.19 -10.44
C GLU A 83 -6.11 12.62 -10.31
N LYS A 84 -7.05 11.83 -10.86
CA LYS A 84 -8.49 12.10 -10.73
C LYS A 84 -8.99 12.01 -9.30
N LEU A 85 -8.52 11.04 -8.53
CA LEU A 85 -8.89 10.91 -7.12
C LEU A 85 -8.32 12.04 -6.29
N ASN A 86 -7.04 12.40 -6.48
CA ASN A 86 -6.41 13.51 -5.79
C ASN A 86 -7.13 14.84 -6.07
N LYS A 87 -7.58 15.06 -7.31
CA LYS A 87 -8.40 16.23 -7.64
C LYS A 87 -9.72 16.26 -6.85
N ARG A 88 -10.43 15.13 -6.79
CA ARG A 88 -11.70 15.02 -6.04
C ARG A 88 -11.50 15.17 -4.54
N ILE A 89 -10.38 14.70 -4.01
CA ILE A 89 -10.00 14.89 -2.61
C ILE A 89 -9.86 16.38 -2.32
N GLY A 90 -9.10 17.12 -3.15
CA GLY A 90 -8.94 18.56 -2.96
C GLY A 90 -10.26 19.35 -3.08
N GLU A 91 -11.14 18.99 -4.03
CA GLU A 91 -12.48 19.59 -4.13
C GLU A 91 -13.31 19.35 -2.85
N LEU A 92 -13.25 18.14 -2.28
CA LEU A 92 -13.99 17.79 -1.07
C LEU A 92 -13.41 18.43 0.20
N GLU A 93 -12.09 18.59 0.27
CA GLU A 93 -11.41 19.31 1.35
C GLU A 93 -11.86 20.79 1.38
N GLU A 94 -11.89 21.46 0.21
CA GLU A 94 -12.37 22.84 0.11
C GLU A 94 -13.85 22.98 0.51
N ASP A 95 -14.71 22.07 0.06
CA ASP A 95 -16.12 22.03 0.46
C ASP A 95 -16.29 21.80 1.97
N TYR A 96 -15.42 21.00 2.58
CA TYR A 96 -15.44 20.72 4.02
C TYR A 96 -15.00 21.94 4.83
N ASP A 97 -13.93 22.62 4.42
CA ASP A 97 -13.44 23.83 5.07
C ASP A 97 -14.50 24.95 5.01
N ASP A 98 -15.13 25.18 3.85
CA ASP A 98 -16.23 26.15 3.70
C ASP A 98 -17.45 25.79 4.57
N LEU A 99 -17.75 24.50 4.74
CA LEU A 99 -18.81 24.05 5.63
C LEU A 99 -18.45 24.28 7.11
N ASN A 100 -17.20 24.03 7.49
CA ASN A 100 -16.72 24.26 8.84
C ASN A 100 -16.77 25.75 9.21
N ASP A 101 -16.31 26.64 8.32
CA ASP A 101 -16.36 28.09 8.51
C ASP A 101 -17.80 28.59 8.72
N LYS A 102 -18.77 28.04 7.98
CA LYS A 102 -20.19 28.35 8.18
C LYS A 102 -20.73 27.84 9.50
N TYR A 103 -20.30 26.64 9.92
CA TYR A 103 -20.67 26.08 11.20
C TYR A 103 -20.16 26.95 12.35
N ASP A 104 -18.88 27.31 12.34
CA ASP A 104 -18.27 28.17 13.36
C ASP A 104 -18.93 29.56 13.40
N GLY A 105 -19.25 30.13 12.23
CA GLY A 105 -20.03 31.36 12.13
C GLY A 105 -21.41 31.25 12.78
N ALA A 106 -22.16 30.19 12.49
CA ALA A 106 -23.48 29.96 13.07
C ALA A 106 -23.44 29.68 14.58
N VAL A 107 -22.40 29.00 15.06
CA VAL A 107 -22.15 28.80 16.49
C VAL A 107 -21.89 30.14 17.20
N GLY A 108 -21.08 31.02 16.58
CA GLY A 108 -20.85 32.37 17.10
C GLY A 108 -22.12 33.21 17.18
N GLU A 109 -22.93 33.22 16.11
CA GLU A 109 -24.23 33.92 16.10
C GLU A 109 -25.19 33.38 17.17
N LEU A 110 -25.18 32.07 17.42
CA LEU A 110 -25.99 31.45 18.45
C LEU A 110 -25.55 31.86 19.87
N ASP A 111 -24.25 31.99 20.11
CA ASP A 111 -23.72 32.46 21.39
C ASP A 111 -24.08 33.94 21.64
N ASP A 112 -23.90 34.80 20.62
CA ASP A 112 -24.31 36.20 20.67
C ASP A 112 -25.81 36.34 20.96
N LEU A 113 -26.63 35.53 20.29
CA LEU A 113 -28.08 35.51 20.52
C LEU A 113 -28.41 35.08 21.95
N LYS A 114 -27.82 33.98 22.44
CA LYS A 114 -27.97 33.49 23.82
C LYS A 114 -27.62 34.61 24.82
N ASN A 115 -26.50 35.29 24.63
CA ASN A 115 -26.05 36.40 25.49
C ASN A 115 -27.04 37.56 25.46
N SER A 116 -27.58 37.92 24.28
CA SER A 116 -28.59 38.98 24.16
C SER A 116 -29.89 38.65 24.90
N MET A 117 -30.36 37.40 24.80
CA MET A 117 -31.58 36.95 25.49
C MET A 117 -31.39 36.98 27.01
N ILE A 118 -30.26 36.48 27.52
CA ILE A 118 -29.93 36.52 28.95
C ILE A 118 -29.94 37.96 29.46
N GLN A 119 -29.30 38.88 28.73
CA GLN A 119 -29.25 40.30 29.13
C GLN A 119 -30.62 40.98 29.12
N GLU A 120 -31.47 40.68 28.14
CA GLU A 120 -32.84 41.20 28.09
C GLU A 120 -33.65 40.73 29.31
N HIS A 121 -33.57 39.43 29.62
CA HIS A 121 -34.25 38.84 30.77
C HIS A 121 -33.78 39.46 32.10
N ILE A 122 -32.47 39.64 32.29
CA ILE A 122 -31.91 40.31 33.48
C ILE A 122 -32.47 41.73 33.59
N ASN A 123 -32.40 42.50 32.51
CA ASN A 123 -32.85 43.89 32.49
C ASN A 123 -34.35 44.02 32.80
N ASP A 124 -35.20 43.18 32.21
CA ASP A 124 -36.64 43.21 32.44
C ASP A 124 -37.01 42.74 33.86
N PHE A 125 -36.29 41.77 34.40
CA PHE A 125 -36.43 41.37 35.81
C PHE A 125 -36.09 42.53 36.75
N GLU A 126 -34.95 43.21 36.55
CA GLU A 126 -34.59 44.37 37.36
C GLU A 126 -35.61 45.51 37.26
N LYS A 127 -36.17 45.75 36.07
CA LYS A 127 -37.26 46.72 35.89
C LYS A 127 -38.48 46.32 36.72
N GLY A 128 -38.88 45.05 36.69
CA GLY A 128 -39.98 44.52 37.50
C GLY A 128 -39.71 44.64 39.00
N LEU A 129 -38.50 44.33 39.45
CA LEU A 129 -38.09 44.46 40.85
C LEU A 129 -38.15 45.92 41.34
N ARG A 130 -37.68 46.87 40.51
CA ARG A 130 -37.80 48.31 40.80
C ARG A 130 -39.26 48.76 40.92
N GLN A 131 -40.16 48.23 40.08
CA GLN A 131 -41.59 48.51 40.20
C GLN A 131 -42.17 47.93 41.50
N ALA A 132 -41.80 46.71 41.87
CA ALA A 132 -42.26 46.09 43.12
C ALA A 132 -41.79 46.86 44.37
N ALA A 133 -40.51 47.24 44.42
CA ALA A 133 -39.94 48.05 45.49
C ALA A 133 -40.63 49.41 45.67
N PHE A 134 -41.17 49.97 44.58
CA PHE A 134 -41.95 51.21 44.66
C PHE A 134 -43.31 51.02 45.37
N PHE A 135 -43.99 49.88 45.15
CA PHE A 135 -45.29 49.60 45.76
C PHE A 135 -45.20 48.94 47.14
N HIS A 136 -44.09 48.26 47.45
CA HIS A 136 -43.90 47.46 48.65
C HIS A 136 -42.64 47.90 49.41
N GLN A 137 -42.80 48.53 50.58
CA GLN A 137 -41.69 49.06 51.39
C GLN A 137 -40.76 47.98 51.97
N ASP A 138 -41.21 46.73 51.97
CA ASP A 138 -40.49 45.54 52.41
C ASP A 138 -39.64 44.88 51.31
N VAL A 139 -39.73 45.36 50.07
CA VAL A 139 -38.92 44.89 48.94
C VAL A 139 -37.73 45.82 48.73
N ASP A 140 -36.52 45.29 48.95
CA ASP A 140 -35.26 45.98 48.68
C ASP A 140 -34.63 45.46 47.39
N VAL A 141 -34.29 46.37 46.48
CA VAL A 141 -33.63 46.07 45.19
C VAL A 141 -32.22 45.50 45.40
N THR A 142 -31.60 45.76 46.56
CA THR A 142 -30.28 45.24 46.92
C THR A 142 -30.33 43.93 47.71
N ASP A 143 -31.53 43.37 47.95
CA ASP A 143 -31.68 42.10 48.64
C ASP A 143 -31.13 40.95 47.77
N SER A 144 -30.12 40.25 48.30
CA SER A 144 -29.50 39.08 47.68
C SER A 144 -30.47 37.95 47.30
N ARG A 145 -31.71 37.95 47.83
CA ARG A 145 -32.76 37.00 47.46
C ARG A 145 -33.29 37.17 46.03
N PHE A 146 -33.02 38.32 45.40
CA PHE A 146 -33.40 38.62 44.02
C PHE A 146 -32.20 38.59 43.05
N ASP A 147 -31.07 38.02 43.46
CA ASP A 147 -29.89 37.87 42.62
C ASP A 147 -30.12 36.82 41.52
N VAL A 148 -30.33 37.28 40.29
CA VAL A 148 -30.60 36.44 39.11
C VAL A 148 -29.43 35.57 38.67
N ASN A 149 -28.23 35.79 39.23
CA ASN A 149 -27.05 34.94 38.96
C ASN A 149 -26.93 33.76 39.95
N LYS A 150 -27.97 33.52 40.75
CA LYS A 150 -28.02 32.41 41.71
C LYS A 150 -29.25 31.57 41.46
N ASP A 151 -29.06 30.26 41.47
CA ASP A 151 -30.15 29.30 41.38
C ASP A 151 -30.66 28.91 42.77
N VAL A 152 -31.90 28.39 42.83
CA VAL A 152 -32.56 27.93 44.05
C VAL A 152 -32.52 26.40 44.11
N VAL A 153 -31.58 25.86 44.88
CA VAL A 153 -31.46 24.41 45.13
C VAL A 153 -31.84 24.11 46.59
N ASP A 154 -32.81 23.23 46.79
CA ASP A 154 -33.33 22.85 48.12
C ASP A 154 -33.69 24.04 49.03
N GLY A 155 -34.19 25.13 48.42
CA GLY A 155 -34.58 26.36 49.13
C GLY A 155 -33.40 27.25 49.55
N LYS A 156 -32.19 27.01 49.05
CA LYS A 156 -31.00 27.84 49.25
C LYS A 156 -30.54 28.45 47.93
N LEU A 157 -29.99 29.66 48.00
CA LEU A 157 -29.37 30.32 46.85
C LEU A 157 -27.93 29.86 46.69
N VAL A 158 -27.60 29.34 45.51
CA VAL A 158 -26.29 28.79 45.16
C VAL A 158 -25.80 29.49 43.89
N GLN A 159 -24.51 29.80 43.80
CA GLN A 159 -23.94 30.30 42.53
C GLN A 159 -23.96 29.18 41.51
N GLU A 160 -24.33 29.48 40.26
CA GLU A 160 -24.02 28.58 39.16
C GLU A 160 -22.49 28.54 39.02
N ASP A 161 -21.87 27.44 39.44
CA ASP A 161 -20.49 27.16 39.09
C ASP A 161 -20.48 26.76 37.61
N GLU A 162 -19.77 27.51 36.76
CA GLU A 162 -19.86 27.50 35.29
C GLU A 162 -19.51 26.17 34.57
N ASP A 163 -19.21 25.05 35.26
CA ASP A 163 -18.49 23.95 34.59
C ASP A 163 -18.87 22.51 34.99
N SER A 164 -20.10 22.26 35.44
CA SER A 164 -20.59 20.88 35.62
C SER A 164 -21.43 20.40 34.43
N GLY A 165 -20.75 20.13 33.31
CA GLY A 165 -21.18 19.09 32.38
C GLY A 165 -21.70 19.56 31.03
N ASN A 166 -20.78 19.85 30.09
CA ASN A 166 -21.01 19.45 28.69
C ASN A 166 -19.74 19.35 27.82
N GLU A 167 -18.57 19.85 28.24
CA GLU A 167 -17.36 19.76 27.39
C GLU A 167 -16.70 18.37 27.38
N GLU A 168 -16.79 17.61 28.47
CA GLU A 168 -16.12 16.30 28.60
C GLU A 168 -16.76 15.19 27.74
N ALA A 169 -17.97 15.40 27.21
CA ALA A 169 -18.68 14.40 26.40
C ALA A 169 -18.27 14.43 24.91
N GLN A 170 -17.83 15.58 24.38
CA GLN A 170 -17.36 15.67 22.99
C GLN A 170 -15.88 15.29 22.86
N GLU A 171 -15.03 15.62 23.84
CA GLU A 171 -13.61 15.22 23.83
C GLU A 171 -13.44 13.69 23.93
N LYS A 172 -14.29 13.01 24.71
CA LYS A 172 -14.25 11.54 24.84
C LYS A 172 -14.68 10.80 23.57
N VAL A 173 -15.56 11.37 22.74
CA VAL A 173 -15.96 10.77 21.46
C VAL A 173 -14.85 10.95 20.41
N ALA A 174 -14.17 12.10 20.41
CA ALA A 174 -13.03 12.35 19.52
C ALA A 174 -11.78 11.53 19.89
N GLU A 175 -11.58 11.21 21.17
CA GLU A 175 -10.45 10.39 21.62
C GLU A 175 -10.68 8.88 21.39
N GLU A 176 -11.94 8.39 21.46
CA GLU A 176 -12.28 7.00 21.14
C GLU A 176 -12.14 6.68 19.65
N GLU A 177 -12.47 7.61 18.75
CA GLU A 177 -12.27 7.42 17.29
C GLU A 177 -10.77 7.37 16.91
N LYS A 178 -9.89 8.07 17.63
CA LYS A 178 -8.44 7.98 17.39
C LYS A 178 -7.81 6.69 17.91
N LYS A 179 -8.42 5.99 18.87
CA LYS A 179 -7.90 4.71 19.38
C LYS A 179 -8.39 3.48 18.62
N ALA A 180 -9.44 3.61 17.82
CA ALA A 180 -9.95 2.50 17.00
C ALA A 180 -9.17 2.27 15.68
N GLY A 181 -8.24 3.17 15.33
CA GLY A 181 -7.48 3.12 14.07
C GLY A 181 -6.11 2.43 14.11
N ASP A 182 -5.60 2.02 15.30
CA ASP A 182 -4.27 1.42 15.43
C ASP A 182 -4.36 -0.03 15.94
N SER A 183 -4.90 -0.92 15.10
CA SER A 183 -4.66 -2.35 15.22
C SER A 183 -4.87 -3.07 13.88
N GLU A 184 -3.85 -3.05 13.02
CA GLU A 184 -3.67 -4.12 12.03
C GLU A 184 -2.16 -4.39 11.86
N ASP A 185 -1.58 -5.07 12.85
CA ASP A 185 -0.31 -5.76 12.70
C ASP A 185 -0.54 -6.98 11.80
N ALA A 186 -0.16 -6.84 10.53
CA ALA A 186 -0.16 -7.94 9.58
C ALA A 186 1.07 -8.82 9.82
N PRO A 187 0.95 -10.15 10.05
CA PRO A 187 2.11 -11.02 10.03
C PRO A 187 2.63 -11.16 8.59
N ALA A 188 3.85 -10.70 8.38
CA ALA A 188 4.62 -10.93 7.15
C ALA A 188 4.86 -12.43 6.91
N PRO A 189 4.70 -12.93 5.67
CA PRO A 189 5.21 -14.25 5.31
C PRO A 189 6.71 -14.16 5.02
N THR A 190 7.51 -14.88 5.81
CA THR A 190 8.93 -15.16 5.49
C THR A 190 9.04 -16.48 4.73
N ASP A 191 9.55 -16.38 3.50
CA ASP A 191 10.04 -17.40 2.54
C ASP A 191 9.12 -18.57 2.14
#